data_AF-A0A7Z6X780-F1
#
_entry.id   AF-A0A7Z6X780-F1
#
_cell.length_a   1.000
_cell.length_b   1.000
_cell.length_c   1.000
_cell.angle_alpha   90.00
_cell.angle_beta   90.00
_cell.angle_gamma   90.00
#
_symmetry.space_group_name_H-M   'P 1'
#
loop_
_entity.id
_entity.type
_entity.pdbx_description
1 polymer ?
#
loop_
_entity_poly.entity_id
_entity_poly.type
_entity_poly.pdbx_seq_one_letter_code
_entity_poly.pdbx_strand_id
1 'polypeptide(L)'
;TPLDFFDNEELLPLDNVLEFLKIAIDEGVKKIRITGGEPLLRKGLDEFIAKLHAYNKEVALVLSTNGFLLKKMAKDLKNAGLSRVNVSLDSLKSDRVLKISQKDALK
;
A
#
# COMPACT_ATOMS: atom_id res chain seq x y z
N THR A 1 -21.27 -22.18 8.51
CA THR A 1 -20.84 -20.84 8.97
C THR A 1 -20.77 -19.96 7.75
N PRO A 2 -21.23 -18.70 7.78
CA PRO A 2 -21.30 -17.87 6.57
C PRO A 2 -19.88 -17.41 6.18
N LEU A 3 -19.09 -18.32 5.62
CA LEU A 3 -17.81 -18.05 4.97
C LEU A 3 -17.95 -17.97 3.44
N ASP A 4 -19.13 -18.25 2.91
CA ASP A 4 -19.46 -18.22 1.48
C ASP A 4 -19.81 -16.80 0.97
N PHE A 5 -19.23 -15.74 1.56
CA PHE A 5 -19.61 -14.34 1.26
C PHE A 5 -18.71 -13.62 0.24
N PHE A 6 -17.61 -14.23 -0.22
CA PHE A 6 -16.65 -13.52 -1.07
C PHE A 6 -16.15 -14.38 -2.24
N ASP A 7 -17.08 -14.97 -3.01
CA ASP A 7 -16.69 -15.63 -4.27
C ASP A 7 -16.45 -14.63 -5.42
N ASN A 8 -16.61 -13.33 -5.18
CA ASN A 8 -16.19 -12.26 -6.09
C ASN A 8 -15.79 -11.02 -5.26
N GLU A 9 -14.57 -10.97 -4.72
CA GLU A 9 -14.01 -9.69 -4.23
C GLU A 9 -13.73 -8.78 -5.44
N GLU A 10 -14.77 -8.10 -5.94
CA GLU A 10 -14.55 -6.95 -6.81
C GLU A 10 -13.73 -5.92 -6.03
N LEU A 11 -12.53 -5.63 -6.53
CA LEU A 11 -11.68 -4.61 -5.95
C LEU A 11 -12.43 -3.27 -5.93
N LEU A 12 -12.67 -2.72 -4.75
CA LEU A 12 -13.25 -1.38 -4.60
C LEU A 12 -12.46 -0.39 -5.46
N PRO A 13 -13.08 0.36 -6.39
CA PRO A 13 -12.37 1.32 -7.22
C PRO A 13 -11.58 2.35 -6.38
N LEU A 14 -10.37 2.71 -6.82
CA LEU A 14 -9.53 3.67 -6.08
C LEU A 14 -10.21 5.04 -5.91
N ASP A 15 -11.03 5.45 -6.86
CA ASP A 15 -11.77 6.71 -6.76
C ASP A 15 -12.83 6.66 -5.65
N ASN A 16 -13.52 5.52 -5.46
CA ASN A 16 -14.47 5.37 -4.34
C ASN A 16 -13.75 5.39 -2.99
N VAL A 17 -12.58 4.73 -2.91
CA VAL A 17 -11.74 4.76 -1.70
C VAL A 17 -11.25 6.18 -1.42
N LEU A 18 -10.90 6.94 -2.46
CA LEU A 18 -10.47 8.32 -2.33
C LEU A 18 -11.57 9.20 -1.75
N GLU A 19 -12.79 9.12 -2.26
CA GLU A 19 -13.92 9.91 -1.75
C GLU A 19 -14.22 9.60 -0.28
N PHE A 20 -14.18 8.32 0.11
CA PHE A 20 -14.32 7.93 1.51
C PHE A 20 -13.21 8.53 2.39
N LEU A 21 -11.96 8.46 1.94
CA LEU A 21 -10.83 8.95 2.72
C LEU A 21 -10.84 10.47 2.86
N LYS A 22 -11.34 11.23 1.88
CA LYS A 22 -11.52 12.69 2.00
C LYS A 22 -12.41 13.04 3.19
N ILE A 23 -13.58 12.38 3.28
CA ILE A 23 -14.50 12.56 4.41
C ILE A 23 -13.80 12.20 5.72
N ALA A 24 -13.08 11.09 5.78
CA ALA A 24 -12.36 10.69 6.99
C ALA A 24 -11.27 11.70 7.39
N ILE A 25 -10.57 12.29 6.42
CA ILE A 25 -9.56 13.34 6.65
C ILE A 25 -10.22 14.60 7.21
N ASP A 26 -11.36 15.00 6.66
CA ASP A 26 -12.12 16.16 7.13
C ASP A 26 -12.61 15.97 8.58
N GLU A 27 -12.95 14.73 8.95
CA GLU A 27 -13.28 14.33 10.33
C GLU A 27 -12.04 14.13 11.24
N GLY A 28 -10.86 14.51 10.78
CA GLY A 28 -9.65 14.61 11.60
C GLY A 28 -8.69 13.43 11.50
N VAL A 29 -8.85 12.51 10.54
CA VAL A 29 -7.86 11.47 10.27
C VAL A 29 -6.55 12.10 9.77
N LYS A 30 -5.47 11.88 10.52
CA LYS A 30 -4.13 12.43 10.22
C LYS A 30 -3.15 11.42 9.62
N LYS A 31 -3.53 10.14 9.55
CA LYS A 31 -2.62 9.08 9.09
C LYS A 31 -3.40 7.99 8.37
N ILE A 32 -2.95 7.68 7.17
CA ILE A 32 -3.52 6.62 6.33
C ILE A 32 -2.43 5.59 6.07
N ARG A 33 -2.71 4.32 6.40
CA ARG A 33 -1.84 3.19 6.09
C ARG A 33 -2.42 2.41 4.92
N ILE A 34 -1.67 2.35 3.84
CA ILE A 34 -1.95 1.53 2.67
C ILE A 34 -1.30 0.17 2.88
N THR A 35 -2.13 -0.87 2.81
CA THR A 35 -1.78 -2.28 3.02
C THR A 35 -2.68 -3.15 2.15
N GLY A 36 -2.59 -4.47 2.29
CA GLY A 36 -3.43 -5.45 1.61
C GLY A 36 -2.71 -6.79 1.58
N GLY A 37 -2.80 -7.50 0.44
CA GLY A 37 -1.80 -8.50 0.06
C GLY A 37 -0.46 -7.81 -0.22
N GLU A 38 -0.14 -7.58 -1.50
CA GLU A 38 0.97 -6.71 -1.89
C GLU A 38 0.43 -5.43 -2.57
N PRO A 39 0.42 -4.27 -1.89
CA PRO A 39 -0.19 -3.06 -2.42
C PRO A 39 0.50 -2.55 -3.69
N LEU A 40 1.80 -2.80 -3.89
CA LEU A 40 2.52 -2.37 -5.09
C LEU A 40 2.04 -3.07 -6.38
N LEU A 41 1.25 -4.15 -6.28
CA LEU A 41 0.60 -4.77 -7.44
C LEU A 41 -0.63 -4.02 -7.93
N ARG A 42 -1.16 -3.09 -7.12
CA ARG A 42 -2.36 -2.33 -7.47
C ARG A 42 -2.00 -1.21 -8.46
N LYS A 43 -2.59 -1.29 -9.66
CA LYS A 43 -2.43 -0.27 -10.70
C LYS A 43 -2.97 1.08 -10.21
N GLY A 44 -2.27 2.18 -10.54
CA GLY A 44 -2.65 3.55 -10.19
C GLY A 44 -2.44 3.91 -8.71
N LEU A 45 -1.68 3.12 -7.96
CA LEU A 45 -1.41 3.39 -6.54
C LEU A 45 -0.67 4.71 -6.32
N ASP A 46 0.32 5.01 -7.15
CA ASP A 46 1.08 6.26 -7.16
C ASP A 46 0.18 7.46 -7.43
N GLU A 47 -0.68 7.39 -8.45
CA GLU A 47 -1.68 8.43 -8.73
C GLU A 47 -2.65 8.62 -7.56
N PHE A 48 -3.10 7.53 -6.95
CA PHE A 48 -3.98 7.57 -5.78
C PHE A 48 -3.32 8.25 -4.57
N ILE A 49 -2.05 7.92 -4.30
CA ILE A 49 -1.25 8.58 -3.26
C ILE A 49 -1.10 10.07 -3.57
N ALA A 50 -0.84 10.43 -4.83
CA ALA A 50 -0.74 11.83 -5.26
C ALA A 50 -2.04 12.59 -5.05
N LYS A 51 -3.20 11.99 -5.40
CA LYS A 51 -4.52 12.59 -5.17
C LYS A 51 -4.78 12.82 -3.67
N LEU A 52 -4.45 11.85 -2.80
CA LEU A 52 -4.58 12.01 -1.35
C LEU A 52 -3.65 13.08 -0.78
N HIS A 53 -2.39 13.10 -1.22
CA HIS A 53 -1.42 14.09 -0.76
C HIS A 53 -1.79 15.51 -1.20
N ALA A 54 -2.34 15.64 -2.42
CA ALA A 54 -2.85 16.91 -2.93
C ALA A 54 -4.08 17.40 -2.15
N TYR A 55 -4.93 16.47 -1.70
CA TYR A 55 -6.11 16.80 -0.88
C TYR A 55 -5.71 17.40 0.47
N ASN A 56 -4.81 16.72 1.21
CA ASN A 56 -4.29 17.24 2.47
C ASN A 56 -2.85 16.80 2.70
N LYS A 57 -1.93 17.77 2.66
CA LYS A 57 -0.49 17.54 2.80
C LYS A 57 -0.04 17.16 4.22
N GLU A 58 -0.87 17.43 5.22
CA GLU A 58 -0.58 17.14 6.62
C GLU A 58 -0.86 15.67 6.99
N VAL A 59 -1.62 14.96 6.15
CA VAL A 59 -1.94 13.55 6.36
C VAL A 59 -0.72 12.69 6.05
N ALA A 60 -0.27 11.93 7.05
CA ALA A 60 0.83 11.00 6.89
C ALA A 60 0.39 9.77 6.08
N LEU A 61 0.90 9.63 4.86
CA LEU A 61 0.66 8.48 3.99
C LEU A 61 1.76 7.43 4.19
N VAL A 62 1.37 6.23 4.63
CA VAL A 62 2.30 5.14 4.98
C VAL A 62 1.98 3.90 4.18
N LEU A 63 2.98 3.27 3.57
CA LEU A 63 2.84 2.02 2.83
C LEU A 63 3.44 0.85 3.62
N SER A 64 2.76 -0.29 3.66
CA SER A 64 3.35 -1.57 4.10
C SER A 64 3.53 -2.49 2.89
N THR A 65 4.73 -3.00 2.63
CA THR A 65 5.05 -3.82 1.43
C THR A 65 6.07 -4.91 1.76
N ASN A 66 6.09 -5.99 0.98
CA ASN A 66 7.18 -6.97 1.00
C ASN A 66 8.49 -6.43 0.36
N GLY A 67 8.44 -5.25 -0.27
CA GLY A 67 9.62 -4.58 -0.82
C GLY A 67 10.05 -5.02 -2.21
N PHE A 68 9.48 -6.10 -2.77
CA PHE A 68 9.92 -6.68 -4.05
C PHE A 68 9.83 -5.69 -5.22
N LEU A 69 8.71 -4.96 -5.32
CA LEU A 69 8.51 -3.95 -6.37
C LEU A 69 9.01 -2.55 -5.97
N LEU A 70 9.49 -2.39 -4.74
CA LEU A 70 9.80 -1.08 -4.19
C LEU A 70 10.95 -0.41 -4.95
N LYS A 71 11.97 -1.17 -5.35
CA LYS A 71 13.10 -0.62 -6.14
C LYS A 71 12.64 0.08 -7.42
N LYS A 72 11.61 -0.46 -8.07
CA LYS A 72 11.05 0.10 -9.31
C LYS A 72 10.16 1.31 -9.05
N MET A 73 9.36 1.28 -7.98
CA MET A 73 8.30 2.28 -7.72
C MET A 73 8.67 3.35 -6.69
N ALA A 74 9.77 3.19 -5.95
CA ALA A 74 10.10 4.06 -4.81
C ALA A 74 10.17 5.54 -5.19
N LYS A 75 10.70 5.86 -6.37
CA LYS A 75 10.83 7.26 -6.83
C LYS A 75 9.46 7.87 -7.10
N ASP A 76 8.59 7.15 -7.80
CA ASP A 76 7.24 7.62 -8.15
C ASP A 76 6.38 7.77 -6.89
N LEU A 77 6.44 6.78 -5.98
CA LEU A 77 5.77 6.84 -4.69
C LEU A 77 6.23 8.03 -3.84
N LYS A 78 7.54 8.31 -3.82
CA LYS A 78 8.08 9.45 -3.09
C LYS A 78 7.62 10.77 -3.70
N ASN A 79 7.64 10.87 -5.03
CA ASN A 79 7.17 12.06 -5.75
C ASN A 79 5.66 12.28 -5.56
N ALA A 80 4.88 11.20 -5.44
CA ALA A 80 3.45 11.24 -5.14
C ALA A 80 3.13 11.72 -3.71
N GLY A 81 4.12 11.86 -2.83
CA GLY A 81 3.92 12.34 -1.45
C GLY A 81 3.87 11.26 -0.38
N LEU A 82 4.25 10.02 -0.72
CA LEU A 82 4.36 8.96 0.30
C LEU A 82 5.38 9.36 1.37
N SER A 83 4.95 9.33 2.63
CA SER A 83 5.74 9.83 3.76
C SER A 83 6.66 8.75 4.32
N ARG A 84 6.18 7.50 4.42
CA ARG A 84 6.91 6.39 5.05
C ARG A 84 6.59 5.05 4.38
N VAL A 85 7.59 4.16 4.37
CA VAL A 85 7.43 2.76 3.97
C VAL A 85 7.79 1.85 5.15
N ASN A 86 6.98 0.83 5.38
CA ASN A 86 7.25 -0.29 6.24
C ASN A 86 7.51 -1.51 5.34
N VAL A 87 8.71 -2.08 5.45
CA VAL A 87 9.07 -3.29 4.68
C VAL A 87 8.91 -4.50 5.59
N SER A 88 8.06 -5.43 5.20
CA SER A 88 7.92 -6.74 5.85
C SER A 88 9.05 -7.63 5.36
N LEU A 89 9.96 -8.00 6.26
CA LEU A 89 11.11 -8.84 5.96
C LEU A 89 11.34 -9.84 7.10
N ASP A 90 11.04 -11.11 6.86
CA ASP A 90 11.08 -12.15 7.89
C ASP A 90 12.50 -12.64 8.21
N SER A 91 13.45 -12.44 7.29
CA SER A 91 14.86 -12.79 7.52
C SER A 91 15.82 -11.97 6.67
N LEU A 92 17.01 -11.71 7.19
CA LEU A 92 18.16 -11.19 6.44
C LEU A 92 18.97 -12.30 5.76
N LYS A 93 18.61 -13.57 5.99
CA LYS A 93 19.27 -14.73 5.40
C LYS A 93 18.49 -15.18 4.16
N SER A 94 19.11 -15.08 2.98
CA SER A 94 18.47 -15.36 1.68
C SER A 94 17.90 -16.78 1.59
N ASP A 95 18.60 -17.77 2.12
CA ASP A 95 18.14 -19.17 2.20
C ASP A 95 16.86 -19.33 3.04
N ARG A 96 16.68 -18.51 4.08
CA ARG A 96 15.47 -18.51 4.91
C ARG A 96 14.32 -17.77 4.25
N VAL A 97 14.60 -16.63 3.61
CA VAL A 97 13.60 -15.88 2.84
C VAL A 97 13.02 -16.78 1.74
N LEU A 98 13.87 -17.42 0.93
CA LEU A 98 13.43 -18.36 -0.11
C LEU A 98 12.52 -19.48 0.41
N LYS A 99 12.80 -20.02 1.62
CA LYS A 99 11.96 -21.06 2.24
C LYS A 99 10.62 -20.54 2.74
N ILE A 100 10.55 -19.29 3.20
CA ILE A 100 9.35 -18.69 3.83
C ILE A 100 8.46 -18.03 2.77
N SER A 101 9.02 -17.14 1.95
CA SER A 101 8.25 -16.34 0.97
C SER A 101 8.15 -17.01 -0.41
N GLN A 102 8.83 -18.14 -0.63
CA GLN A 102 8.92 -18.86 -1.91
C GLN A 102 9.46 -18.01 -3.09
N LYS A 103 9.91 -16.78 -2.81
CA LYS A 103 10.48 -15.82 -3.76
C LYS A 103 11.65 -15.11 -3.08
N ASP A 104 12.77 -14.94 -3.80
CA ASP A 104 13.93 -14.22 -3.29
C ASP A 104 13.59 -12.72 -3.18
N ALA A 105 13.27 -12.26 -1.97
CA ALA A 105 12.93 -10.86 -1.69
C ALA A 105 14.17 -10.00 -1.34
N LEU A 106 15.38 -10.59 -1.37
CA LEU A 106 16.63 -9.91 -1.00
C LEU A 106 17.55 -9.58 -2.19
N LYS A 107 17.09 -9.79 -3.43
CA LYS A 107 17.83 -9.47 -4.67
C LYS A 107 17.15 -8.39 -5.52
#